data_AF-A0A0T6ZIC7-F1
#
_entry.id   AF-A0A0T6ZIC7-F1
#
_cell.length_a   1.000
_cell.length_b   1.000
_cell.length_c   1.000
_cell.angle_alpha   90.00
_cell.angle_beta   90.00
_cell.angle_gamma   90.00
#
_symmetry.space_group_name_H-M   'P 1'
#
loop_
_entity.id
_entity.type
_entity.pdbx_description
1 polymer ?
#
loop_
_entity_poly.entity_id
_entity_poly.type
_entity_poly.pdbx_seq_one_letter_code
_entity_poly.pdbx_strand_id
1 'polypeptide(L)' 'MFLNFLWSPLFFGMQDISPAQIVITALLIAVAGFVVASRRRDRVSALLFLPYLAWVAFATTLNSSILLMN' A
#
# COMPACT_ATOMS: atom_id res chain seq x y z
N MET A 1 2.41 0.47 9.76
CA MET A 1 1.09 0.88 10.28
C MET A 1 0.79 2.35 10.06
N PHE A 2 1.68 3.28 10.45
CA PHE A 2 1.45 4.73 10.29
C PHE A 2 1.09 5.17 8.85
N LEU A 3 1.79 4.61 7.85
CA LEU A 3 1.50 4.84 6.42
C LEU A 3 0.09 4.40 5.99
N ASN A 4 -0.44 3.30 6.56
CA ASN A 4 -1.78 2.81 6.23
C ASN A 4 -2.85 3.77 6.80
N PHE A 5 -2.63 4.28 8.01
CA PHE A 5 -3.51 5.27 8.63
C PHE A 5 -3.48 6.65 7.95
N LEU A 6 -2.35 7.05 7.38
CA LEU A 6 -2.24 8.32 6.64
C LEU A 6 -2.94 8.29 5.29
N TRP A 7 -3.02 7.12 4.65
CA TRP A 7 -3.57 7.02 3.30
C TRP A 7 -5.06 7.39 3.23
N SER A 8 -5.89 6.85 4.13
CA SER A 8 -7.34 7.13 4.14
C SER A 8 -7.70 8.62 4.30
N PRO A 9 -7.16 9.39 5.27
CA PRO A 9 -7.46 10.82 5.39
C PRO A 9 -6.87 11.67 4.26
N LEU A 10 -5.73 11.29 3.67
CA LEU A 10 -5.19 12.00 2.50
C LEU A 10 -6.08 11.79 1.27
N PHE A 11 -6.52 10.55 1.03
CA PHE A 11 -7.31 10.20 -0.13
C PHE A 11 -8.78 10.64 -0.02
N PHE A 12 -9.43 10.37 1.12
CA PHE A 12 -10.85 10.68 1.32
C PHE A 12 -11.10 12.04 1.99
N GLY A 13 -10.20 12.48 2.86
CA GLY A 13 -10.39 13.70 3.64
C GLY A 13 -9.89 14.94 2.90
N MET A 14 -8.66 14.91 2.41
CA MET A 14 -8.07 16.03 1.67
C MET A 14 -8.37 16.00 0.17
N GLN A 15 -8.89 14.87 -0.35
CA GLN A 15 -9.09 14.61 -1.78
C GLN A 15 -7.85 14.90 -2.65
N ASP A 16 -6.67 14.88 -2.03
CA ASP A 16 -5.41 15.26 -2.66
C ASP A 16 -4.69 13.99 -3.09
N ILE A 17 -4.86 13.65 -4.37
CA ILE A 17 -4.48 12.36 -4.94
C ILE A 17 -2.94 12.24 -5.05
N SER A 18 -2.24 13.37 -5.23
CA SER A 18 -0.76 13.39 -5.35
C SER A 18 -0.03 12.90 -4.09
N PRO A 19 -0.28 13.45 -2.89
CA PRO A 19 0.33 12.94 -1.66
C PRO A 19 -0.19 11.54 -1.28
N ALA A 20 -1.46 11.22 -1.55
CA ALA A 20 -2.01 9.88 -1.33
C ALA A 20 -1.28 8.80 -2.15
N GLN A 21 -0.91 9.11 -3.41
CA GLN A 21 -0.15 8.24 -4.29
C GLN A 21 1.25 7.92 -3.76
N ILE A 22 1.95 8.92 -3.21
CA ILE A 22 3.28 8.74 -2.62
C ILE A 22 3.18 7.81 -1.39
N VAL A 23 2.18 8.04 -0.54
CA VAL A 23 1.98 7.25 0.70
C VAL A 23 1.61 5.80 0.40
N ILE A 24 0.69 5.53 -0.54
CA ILE A 24 0.30 4.15 -0.90
C ILE A 24 1.46 3.40 -1.56
N THR A 25 2.27 4.08 -2.38
CA THR A 25 3.46 3.47 -3.01
C THR A 25 4.51 3.12 -1.97
N ALA A 26 4.76 4.02 -1.01
CA ALA A 26 5.67 3.74 0.11
C ALA A 26 5.16 2.59 0.99
N LEU A 27 3.84 2.50 1.22
CA LEU A 27 3.22 1.37 1.93
C LEU A 27 3.43 0.05 1.18
N LEU A 28 3.25 0.03 -0.15
CA LEU A 28 3.46 -1.15 -0.98
C LEU A 28 4.90 -1.67 -0.85
N ILE A 29 5.89 -0.77 -0.95
CA ILE A 29 7.32 -1.12 -0.81
C ILE A 29 7.60 -1.68 0.59
N ALA A 30 7.08 -1.05 1.64
CA ALA A 30 7.27 -1.50 3.02
C ALA A 30 6.68 -2.91 3.25
N VAL A 31 5.47 -3.17 2.73
CA VAL A 31 4.81 -4.48 2.83
C VAL A 31 5.56 -5.54 2.02
N ALA A 32 6.00 -5.22 0.80
CA ALA A 32 6.81 -6.12 -0.01
C ALA A 32 8.14 -6.47 0.69
N GLY A 33 8.82 -5.47 1.26
CA GLY A 33 10.05 -5.68 2.04
C GLY A 33 9.82 -6.60 3.25
N PHE A 34 8.71 -6.40 3.97
CA PHE A 34 8.33 -7.26 5.10
C PHE A 34 8.07 -8.71 4.66
N VAL A 35 7.35 -8.91 3.55
CA VAL A 35 7.08 -10.25 2.99
C VAL A 35 8.40 -10.94 2.60
N VAL A 36 9.31 -10.26 1.90
CA VAL A 36 10.60 -10.82 1.48
C VAL A 36 11.49 -11.16 2.69
N ALA A 37 11.56 -10.29 3.69
CA ALA A 37 12.33 -10.52 4.91
C ALA A 37 11.75 -11.69 5.73
N SER A 38 10.43 -11.75 5.86
CA SER A 38 9.74 -12.79 6.65
C SER A 38 9.75 -14.14 5.95
N ARG A 39 9.81 -14.19 4.61
CA ARG A 39 9.81 -15.44 3.82
C ARG A 39 10.90 -16.43 4.26
N ARG A 40 12.07 -15.95 4.69
CA ARG A 40 13.19 -16.81 5.13
C ARG A 40 13.01 -17.37 6.53
N ARG A 41 12.29 -16.66 7.42
CA ARG A 41 12.17 -17.01 8.84
C ARG A 41 10.85 -17.71 9.16
N ASP A 42 9.76 -17.28 8.54
CA ASP A 42 8.44 -17.84 8.73
C ASP A 42 7.59 -17.69 7.46
N ARG A 43 7.44 -18.80 6.74
CA ARG A 43 6.69 -18.85 5.47
C ARG A 43 5.19 -18.62 5.68
N VAL A 44 4.65 -18.99 6.84
CA VAL A 44 3.22 -18.82 7.15
C VAL A 44 2.90 -17.34 7.32
N SER A 45 3.73 -16.64 8.09
CA SER A 45 3.63 -15.18 8.24
C SER A 45 3.73 -14.47 6.88
N ALA A 46 4.65 -14.86 6.00
CA ALA A 46 4.73 -14.29 4.66
C ALA A 46 3.49 -14.58 3.79
N LEU A 47 2.89 -15.78 3.92
CA LEU A 47 1.66 -16.17 3.22
C LEU A 47 0.43 -15.40 3.68
N LEU A 48 0.33 -15.09 4.97
CA LEU A 48 -0.77 -14.28 5.52
C LEU A 48 -0.71 -12.83 5.05
N PHE A 49 0.48 -12.32 4.74
CA PHE A 49 0.67 -10.96 4.22
C PHE A 49 0.54 -10.83 2.70
N LEU A 50 0.58 -11.93 1.94
CA LEU A 50 0.34 -11.96 0.49
C LEU A 50 -1.01 -11.35 0.06
N PRO A 51 -2.17 -11.71 0.67
CA PRO A 51 -3.45 -11.09 0.31
C PRO A 51 -3.46 -9.59 0.60
N TYR A 52 -2.80 -9.16 1.68
CA TYR A 52 -2.66 -7.74 2.01
C TYR A 52 -1.78 -6.99 0.99
N LEU A 53 -0.69 -7.60 0.54
CA LEU A 53 0.16 -7.04 -0.52
C LEU A 53 -0.60 -6.88 -1.83
N ALA A 54 -1.41 -7.89 -2.21
CA ALA A 54 -2.25 -7.83 -3.40
C ALA A 54 -3.28 -6.70 -3.31
N TRP A 55 -3.90 -6.50 -2.14
CA TRP A 55 -4.81 -5.39 -1.90
C TRP A 55 -4.13 -4.03 -2.02
N VAL A 56 -2.97 -3.85 -1.37
CA VAL A 56 -2.22 -2.58 -1.43
C VAL A 56 -1.78 -2.29 -2.86
N ALA A 57 -1.36 -3.30 -3.63
CA ALA A 57 -1.02 -3.12 -5.04
C ALA A 57 -2.22 -2.64 -5.87
N PHE A 58 -3.39 -3.26 -5.67
CA PHE A 58 -4.63 -2.82 -6.31
C PHE A 58 -5.00 -1.38 -5.93
N ALA A 59 -4.90 -1.03 -4.65
CA ALA A 59 -5.16 0.33 -4.18
C ALA A 59 -4.20 1.36 -4.79
N THR A 60 -2.92 1.03 -4.96
CA THR A 60 -1.95 1.88 -5.67
C THR A 60 -2.33 2.06 -7.14
N THR A 61 -2.72 1.00 -7.84
CA THR A 61 -3.18 1.10 -9.23
C THR A 61 -4.43 1.96 -9.34
N LEU A 62 -5.41 1.77 -8.45
CA LEU A 62 -6.62 2.58 -8.40
C LEU A 62 -6.30 4.07 -8.19
N ASN A 63 -5.45 4.40 -7.23
CA ASN A 63 -5.02 5.78 -6.97
C ASN A 63 -4.32 6.39 -8.20
N SER A 64 -3.42 5.62 -8.83
CA SER A 64 -2.72 6.03 -10.06
C SER A 64 -3.70 6.33 -11.20
N SER A 65 -4.70 5.47 -11.40
CA SER A 65 -5.72 5.67 -12.43
C SER A 65 -6.55 6.92 -12.17
N ILE A 66 -6.91 7.19 -10.92
CA ILE A 66 -7.66 8.40 -10.55
C ILE A 66 -6.79 9.65 -10.77
N LEU A 67 -5.50 9.59 -10.45
CA LEU A 67 -4.56 10.69 -10.72
C LEU A 67 -4.39 10.99 -12.21
N LEU A 68 -4.44 9.97 -13.06
CA LEU A 68 -4.33 10.09 -14.52
C LEU A 68 -5.62 10.57 -15.19
N MET A 69 -6.77 10.30 -14.58
CA MET A 69 -8.10 10.63 -15.13
C MET A 69 -8.68 11.94 -14.58
N ASN A 70 -7.99 12.60 -13.65
CA ASN A 70 -8.35 13.89 -13.07
C ASN A 70 -7.47 15.00 -13.61
#